data_AF-A0A920HP08-F1
#
_entry.id   AF-A0A920HP08-F1
#
_cell.length_a   1.000
_cell.length_b   1.000
_cell.length_c   1.000
_cell.angle_alpha   90.00
_cell.angle_beta   90.00
_cell.angle_gamma   90.00
#
_symmetry.space_group_name_H-M   'P 1'
#
loop_
_entity.id
_entity.type
_entity.pdbx_description
1 polymer ?
#
loop_
_entity_poly.entity_id
_entity_poly.type
_entity_poly.pdbx_seq_one_letter_code
_entity_poly.pdbx_strand_id
1 'polypeptide(L)' 'MRVATSVHSPSRFRVDGVIINMKEFHKAFSTEKGDKLYKSDNDIILIW' A
#
# COMPACT_ATOMS: atom_id res chain seq x y z
N MET A 1 -0.20 -23.95 6.69
CA MET A 1 -0.46 -23.18 5.45
C MET A 1 -1.55 -22.14 5.74
N ARG A 2 -1.21 -20.86 5.95
CA ARG A 2 -2.22 -19.78 6.08
C ARG A 2 -2.33 -18.94 4.81
N VAL A 3 -1.21 -18.71 4.12
CA VAL A 3 -1.17 -18.01 2.83
C VAL A 3 -1.97 -18.75 1.76
N ALA A 4 -1.96 -20.09 1.76
CA ALA A 4 -2.62 -20.88 0.73
C ALA A 4 -4.14 -21.03 0.90
N THR A 5 -4.67 -20.77 2.09
CA THR A 5 -6.07 -21.12 2.44
C THR A 5 -6.85 -19.97 3.06
N SER A 6 -6.18 -18.93 3.56
CA SER A 6 -6.87 -17.76 4.11
C SER A 6 -7.25 -16.80 3.00
N VAL A 7 -8.50 -16.35 3.02
CA VAL A 7 -9.00 -15.28 2.13
C VAL A 7 -8.47 -13.90 2.49
N HIS A 8 -7.86 -13.76 3.67
CA HIS A 8 -7.30 -12.50 4.14
C HIS A 8 -5.80 -12.44 3.82
N SER A 9 -5.36 -11.30 3.30
CA SER A 9 -3.94 -11.01 3.13
C SER A 9 -3.20 -11.11 4.47
N PRO A 10 -1.91 -11.53 4.46
CA PRO A 10 -1.07 -11.49 5.65
C PRO A 10 -1.02 -10.09 6.28
N SER A 11 -0.90 -10.01 7.61
CA SER A 11 -1.06 -8.77 8.38
C SER A 11 -0.25 -7.59 7.85
N ARG A 12 1.00 -7.83 7.43
CA ARG A 12 1.86 -6.77 6.86
C ARG A 12 1.25 -6.14 5.61
N PHE A 13 0.75 -6.95 4.68
CA PHE A 13 0.17 -6.46 3.42
C PHE A 13 -1.20 -5.80 3.60
N ARG A 14 -1.90 -6.10 4.70
CA ARG A 14 -3.13 -5.38 5.07
C ARG A 14 -2.88 -3.93 5.46
N VAL A 15 -1.66 -3.60 5.89
CA VAL A 15 -1.24 -2.24 6.24
C VAL A 15 -0.50 -1.64 5.06
N ASP A 16 0.69 -2.17 4.74
CA ASP A 16 1.58 -1.64 3.70
C ASP A 16 0.87 -1.53 2.33
N GLY A 17 0.10 -2.57 1.96
CA GLY A 17 -0.58 -2.62 0.67
C GLY A 17 -1.76 -1.66 0.54
N VAL A 18 -2.33 -1.19 1.65
CA VAL A 18 -3.44 -0.23 1.65
C VAL A 18 -2.90 1.19 1.65
N ILE A 19 -2.01 1.52 2.60
CA ILE A 19 -1.53 2.90 2.78
C ILE A 19 -0.71 3.40 1.59
N ILE A 20 0.00 2.52 0.88
CA ILE A 20 0.78 2.89 -0.32
C ILE A 20 -0.12 3.30 -1.51
N ASN A 21 -1.44 3.08 -1.43
CA ASN A 21 -2.40 3.54 -2.43
C ASN A 21 -3.20 4.77 -1.95
N MET A 22 -2.77 5.44 -0.87
CA MET A 22 -3.43 6.64 -0.34
C MET A 22 -2.59 7.88 -0.60
N LYS A 23 -3.16 8.88 -1.28
CA LYS A 23 -2.47 10.16 -1.54
C LYS A 23 -2.16 10.89 -0.23
N GLU A 24 -3.04 10.73 0.77
CA GLU A 24 -2.90 11.28 2.11
C GLU A 24 -1.67 10.71 2.84
N PHE A 25 -1.36 9.43 2.62
CA PHE A 25 -0.15 8.82 3.19
C PHE A 25 1.10 9.44 2.59
N HIS A 26 1.18 9.52 1.25
CA HIS A 26 2.31 10.16 0.58
C HIS A 26 2.48 11.63 0.99
N LYS A 27 1.38 12.36 1.16
CA LYS A 27 1.37 13.75 1.64
C LYS A 27 1.82 13.88 3.11
N ALA A 28 1.31 13.03 4.00
CA ALA A 28 1.60 13.10 5.43
C ALA A 28 3.06 12.77 5.74
N PHE A 29 3.65 11.83 5.00
CA PHE A 29 5.00 11.34 5.22
C PHE A 29 6.03 11.86 4.21
N SER A 30 5.60 12.68 3.25
CA SER A 30 6.46 13.26 2.20
C SER A 30 7.32 12.22 1.48
N THR A 31 6.74 11.04 1.21
CA THR A 31 7.47 9.93 0.56
C THR A 31 7.91 10.32 -0.84
N GLU A 32 9.09 9.86 -1.24
CA GLU A 32 9.69 10.19 -2.52
C GLU A 32 10.25 8.97 -3.26
N LYS A 33 10.63 9.18 -4.53
CA LYS A 33 11.15 8.11 -5.38
C LYS A 33 12.45 7.55 -4.77
N GLY A 34 12.40 6.28 -4.38
CA GLY A 34 13.50 5.59 -3.69
C GLY A 34 13.06 4.99 -2.36
N ASP A 35 11.98 5.54 -1.77
CA ASP A 35 11.38 4.95 -0.58
C ASP A 35 10.70 3.62 -0.89
N LYS A 36 10.74 2.71 0.09
CA LYS A 36 10.12 1.37 -0.03
C LYS A 36 8.60 1.42 -0.20
N LEU A 37 7.96 2.46 0.33
CA LEU A 37 6.50 2.67 0.28
C LEU A 37 6.17 3.94 -0.53
N TYR A 38 6.87 4.16 -1.64
CA TYR A 38 6.52 5.21 -2.59
C TYR A 38 5.75 4.65 -3.78
N LYS A 39 4.74 5.40 -4.22
CA LYS A 39 3.98 5.13 -5.42
C LYS A 39 3.64 6.47 -6.08
N SER A 40 3.76 6.55 -7.40
CA SER A 40 3.40 7.75 -8.13
C SER A 40 1.89 7.91 -8.21
N ASP A 41 1.39 9.13 -8.39
CA ASP A 41 -0.04 9.41 -8.51
C ASP A 41 -0.76 8.57 -9.57
N ASN A 42 -0.07 8.22 -10.66
CA ASN A 42 -0.62 7.41 -11.75
C ASN A 42 -0.62 5.91 -11.44
N ASP A 43 0.22 5.47 -10.50
CA ASP A 43 0.31 4.07 -10.10
C ASP A 43 -0.63 3.74 -8.93
N ILE A 44 -1.18 4.75 -8.25
CA ILE A 44 -2.15 4.59 -7.18
C ILE A 44 -3.42 3.89 -7.70
N ILE A 45 -3.79 2.80 -7.04
CA ILE A 45 -5.01 2.04 -7.37
C ILE A 45 -6.17 2.60 -6.56
N LEU A 46 -7.16 3.19 -7.24
CA LEU A 46 -8.41 3.67 -6.67
C LEU A 46 -9.57 2.83 -7.21
N ILE A 47 -10.42 2.31 -6.33
CA ILE A 47 -11.55 1.43 -6.70
C ILE A 47 -12.87 2.20 -6.71
N TRP A 48 -13.09 3.03 -5.68
CA TRP A 48 -14.33 3.76 -5.45
C TRP A 48 -14.18 5.22 -5.82
#